data_AF-A0A944AJJ0-F1
#
_entry.id   AF-A0A944AJJ0-F1
#
_cell.length_a   1.000
_cell.length_b   1.000
_cell.length_c   1.000
_cell.angle_alpha   90.00
_cell.angle_beta   90.00
_cell.angle_gamma   90.00
#
_symmetry.space_group_name_H-M   'P 1'
#
loop_
_entity.id
_entity.type
_entity.pdbx_description
1 polymer ?
#
loop_
_entity_poly.entity_id
_entity_poly.type
_entity_poly.pdbx_seq_one_letter_code
_entity_poly.pdbx_strand_id
1 'polypeptide(L)' 'RTGIPFKLYHMGIAELEQNQMYSKKLTDNDKKRLDTLIQFAEENKREYTAVLYYMKAHGIKLEQECIGIL' A
#
# COMPACT_ATOMS: atom_id res chain seq x y z
N ARG A 1 -17.98 -1.09 10.36
CA ARG A 1 -17.51 -0.18 9.27
C ARG A 1 -17.76 1.24 9.74
N THR A 2 -16.76 2.12 9.71
CA THR A 2 -16.83 3.49 10.27
C THR A 2 -17.55 4.50 9.35
N GLY A 3 -17.94 4.11 8.13
CA GLY A 3 -18.57 5.00 7.14
C GLY A 3 -17.60 6.00 6.48
N ILE A 4 -16.37 6.12 6.98
CA ILE A 4 -15.35 7.01 6.47
C ILE A 4 -14.69 6.38 5.22
N PRO A 5 -14.64 7.08 4.08
CA PRO A 5 -13.88 6.63 2.92
C PRO A 5 -12.40 6.48 3.28
N PHE A 6 -11.82 5.33 2.97
CA PHE A 6 -10.38 5.16 3.08
C PHE A 6 -9.66 6.12 2.12
N LYS A 7 -8.66 6.83 2.64
CA LYS A 7 -7.73 7.65 1.88
C LYS A 7 -6.31 7.23 2.23
N LEU A 8 -5.42 7.21 1.24
CA LEU A 8 -3.99 7.07 1.50
C LEU A 8 -3.52 8.29 2.29
N TYR A 9 -2.65 8.05 3.27
CA TYR A 9 -1.99 9.09 4.05
C TYR A 9 -0.50 8.97 3.81
N HIS A 10 0.08 9.84 2.97
CA HIS A 10 1.51 9.83 2.59
C HIS A 10 2.05 8.43 2.19
N MET A 11 1.25 7.67 1.44
CA MET A 11 1.61 6.35 0.93
C MET A 11 1.31 6.24 -0.57
N GLY A 12 1.62 7.27 -1.34
CA GLY A 12 1.62 7.20 -2.79
C GLY A 12 2.87 6.46 -3.31
N ILE A 13 2.95 6.35 -4.64
CA ILE A 13 4.12 5.75 -5.30
C ILE A 13 5.37 6.58 -5.02
N ALA A 14 5.28 7.91 -5.08
CA ALA A 14 6.40 8.81 -4.82
C ALA A 14 6.97 8.61 -3.41
N GLU A 15 6.11 8.45 -2.40
CA GLU A 15 6.56 8.18 -1.04
C GLU A 15 7.17 6.78 -0.90
N LEU A 16 6.65 5.76 -1.60
CA LEU A 16 7.25 4.42 -1.64
C LEU A 16 8.62 4.41 -2.30
N GLU A 17 8.82 5.19 -3.36
CA GLU A 17 10.11 5.36 -4.03
C GLU A 17 11.13 6.08 -3.13
N GLN A 18 10.73 7.21 -2.53
CA GLN A 18 11.59 8.00 -1.65
C GLN A 18 12.00 7.24 -0.38
N ASN A 19 11.14 6.33 0.08
CA ASN A 19 11.31 5.61 1.35
C ASN A 19 11.59 4.13 1.17
N GLN A 20 12.19 3.74 0.04
CA GLN A 20 12.52 2.34 -0.24
C GLN A 20 13.39 1.73 0.89
N MET A 21 14.27 2.52 1.52
CA MET A 21 15.09 2.11 2.67
C MET A 21 14.29 1.80 3.94
N TYR A 22 13.10 2.40 4.10
CA TYR A 22 12.20 2.17 5.22
C TYR A 22 11.11 1.15 4.88
N SER A 23 11.07 0.66 3.65
CA SER A 23 10.14 -0.36 3.23
C SER A 23 10.53 -1.73 3.80
N LYS A 24 9.51 -2.53 4.17
CA LYS A 24 9.69 -3.91 4.61
C LYS A 24 9.30 -4.87 3.51
N LYS A 25 9.93 -6.04 3.48
CA LYS A 25 9.55 -7.11 2.55
C LYS A 25 8.14 -7.62 2.85
N LEU A 26 7.37 -7.89 1.80
CA LEU A 26 6.10 -8.60 1.91
C LEU A 26 6.34 -10.05 2.34
N THR A 27 5.66 -10.47 3.41
CA THR A 27 5.53 -11.89 3.75
C THR A 27 4.56 -12.58 2.79
N ASP A 28 4.52 -13.91 2.79
CA ASP A 28 3.56 -14.65 1.96
C ASP A 28 2.10 -14.37 2.35
N ASN A 29 1.87 -14.08 3.63
CA ASN A 29 0.55 -13.64 4.08
C ASN A 29 0.22 -12.24 3.55
N ASP A 30 1.19 -11.32 3.53
CA ASP A 30 0.98 -9.98 2.99
C ASP A 30 0.63 -10.05 1.50
N LYS A 31 1.32 -10.89 0.71
CA LYS A 31 1.02 -11.09 -0.71
C LYS A 31 -0.43 -11.56 -0.93
N LYS A 32 -0.88 -12.56 -0.18
CA LYS A 32 -2.28 -13.06 -0.26
C LYS A 32 -3.30 -11.97 0.08
N ARG A 33 -3.03 -11.18 1.13
CA ARG A 33 -3.91 -10.07 1.52
C ARG A 33 -3.90 -8.96 0.47
N LEU A 34 -2.76 -8.72 -0.17
CA LEU A 34 -2.61 -7.71 -1.21
C LEU A 34 -3.43 -8.07 -2.46
N ASP A 35 -3.49 -9.35 -2.84
CA ASP A 35 -4.34 -9.82 -3.94
C ASP A 35 -5.82 -9.53 -3.67
N THR A 36 -6.31 -9.84 -2.47
CA THR A 36 -7.69 -9.51 -2.07
C THR A 36 -7.94 -8.00 -2.07
N LEU A 37 -6.94 -7.21 -1.64
CA LEU A 37 -7.06 -5.75 -1.61
C LEU A 37 -7.11 -5.14 -3.01
N ILE A 38 -6.29 -5.64 -3.95
CA ILE A 38 -6.29 -5.21 -5.35
C ILE A 38 -7.65 -5.49 -5.98
N GLN A 39 -8.16 -6.73 -5.84
CA GLN A 39 -9.46 -7.09 -6.39
C GLN A 39 -10.57 -6.16 -5.87
N PHE A 40 -10.62 -5.93 -4.55
CA PHE A 40 -11.57 -5.00 -3.94
C PHE A 40 -11.40 -3.56 -4.48
N ALA A 41 -10.17 -3.11 -4.64
CA ALA A 41 -9.86 -1.77 -5.12
C ALA A 41 -10.31 -1.57 -6.58
N GLU A 42 -10.09 -2.56 -7.44
CA GLU A 42 -10.55 -2.57 -8.84
C GLU A 42 -12.07 -2.55 -8.96
N GLU A 43 -12.75 -3.49 -8.26
CA GLU A 43 -14.21 -3.60 -8.25
C GLU A 43 -14.89 -2.30 -7.78
N ASN A 44 -14.22 -1.56 -6.90
CA ASN A 44 -14.72 -0.31 -6.32
C ASN A 44 -14.08 0.95 -6.92
N LYS A 45 -13.33 0.83 -8.03
CA LYS A 45 -12.66 1.94 -8.73
C LYS A 45 -11.87 2.86 -7.81
N ARG A 46 -11.09 2.28 -6.90
CA ARG A 46 -10.30 3.02 -5.91
C ARG A 46 -9.03 3.58 -6.54
N GLU A 47 -8.73 4.84 -6.23
CA GLU A 47 -7.57 5.56 -6.75
C GLU A 47 -6.23 4.99 -6.29
N TYR A 48 -6.20 4.26 -5.17
CA TYR A 48 -4.99 3.66 -4.61
C TYR A 48 -4.59 2.32 -5.23
N THR A 49 -5.30 1.83 -6.24
CA THR A 49 -5.02 0.54 -6.89
C THR A 49 -3.59 0.48 -7.44
N ALA A 50 -3.09 1.58 -8.03
CA ALA A 50 -1.73 1.67 -8.56
C ALA A 50 -0.64 1.47 -7.49
N VAL A 51 -0.87 1.96 -6.27
CA VAL A 51 0.03 1.79 -5.13
C VAL A 51 0.12 0.31 -4.73
N LEU A 52 -1.02 -0.39 -4.71
CA LEU A 52 -1.07 -1.81 -4.37
C LEU A 52 -0.29 -2.66 -5.38
N TYR A 53 -0.42 -2.34 -6.68
CA TYR A 53 0.38 -2.99 -7.72
C TYR A 53 1.87 -2.72 -7.57
N TYR A 54 2.25 -1.47 -7.27
CA TYR A 54 3.64 -1.12 -7.03
C TYR A 54 4.24 -1.93 -5.87
N MET A 55 3.53 -2.00 -4.73
CA MET A 55 3.92 -2.79 -3.56
C MET A 55 4.12 -4.27 -3.93
N LYS A 56 3.19 -4.84 -4.70
CA LYS A 56 3.25 -6.24 -5.15
C LYS A 56 4.44 -6.51 -6.06
N ALA A 57 4.64 -5.65 -7.07
CA ALA A 57 5.70 -5.79 -8.07
C ALA A 57 7.10 -5.70 -7.44
N HIS A 58 7.27 -4.82 -6.45
CA HIS A 58 8.55 -4.64 -5.76
C HIS A 58 8.72 -5.56 -4.54
N GLY A 59 7.67 -6.26 -4.12
CA GLY A 59 7.74 -7.14 -2.96
C GLY A 59 7.87 -6.40 -1.63
N ILE A 60 7.38 -5.15 -1.54
CA ILE A 60 7.56 -4.27 -0.37
C ILE A 60 6.26 -3.72 0.20
N LYS A 61 6.30 -3.31 1.48
CA LYS A 61 5.26 -2.53 2.16
C LYS A 61 5.86 -1.36 2.92
N LEU A 62 5.11 -0.25 2.98
CA LEU A 62 5.41 0.87 3.87
C LEU A 62 4.60 0.70 5.17
N GLU A 63 5.23 0.94 6.32
CA GLU A 63 4.51 1.03 7.60
C GLU A 63 4.30 2.51 7.94
N GLN A 64 3.11 2.86 8.46
CA GLN A 64 2.76 4.25 8.74
C GLN A 64 3.68 4.90 9.79
N GLU A 65 4.27 4.11 10.67
CA GLU A 65 5.24 4.58 11.68
C GLU A 65 6.50 5.17 11.04
N CYS A 66 6.84 4.78 9.81
CA CYS A 66 7.97 5.37 9.08
C CYS A 66 7.69 6.80 8.58
N ILE A 67 6.41 7.20 8.47
CA ILE A 67 6.02 8.52 7.95
C ILE A 67 6.28 9.62 8.98
N GLY A 68 6.21 9.32 10.28
CA GLY A 68 6.49 10.29 11.36
C GLY A 68 7.97 10.52 11.66
N ILE A 69 8.87 9.81 10.96
CA ILE A 69 10.33 9.96 11.06
C ILE A 69 10.88 10.80 9.88
N LEU A 70 10.04 11.09 8.88
CA LEU A 70 10.32 11.91 7.69
C LEU A 70 9.81 13.35 7.88
#